data_AF-A0A6N7L1G4-F1
#
_entry.id   AF-A0A6N7L1G4-F1
#
_cell.length_a   1.000
_cell.length_b   1.000
_cell.length_c   1.000
_cell.angle_alpha   90.00
_cell.angle_beta   90.00
_cell.angle_gamma   90.00
#
_symmetry.space_group_name_H-M   'P 1'
#
loop_
_entity.id
_entity.type
_entity.pdbx_description
1 polymer ?
#
loop_
_entity_poly.entity_id
_entity_poly.type
_entity_poly.pdbx_seq_one_letter_code
_entity_poly.pdbx_strand_id
1 'polypeptide(L)'
;MPIVATTLELLAEHGPLGPVWWRFGRSGRHSLIEALENPDNRAAYDQRQAAREDEQHKAHQELMDSLVCIDCGNVPEEESTWEYGRPGQVEWTRRPGGRCWPCHQDREERLEREAEDQLEAARTANAALRPCWTCRGSIGGKAGLKLELREKARPDRLECPQCASDREEKELGPLVLPAPTRREQVAALVSAPDDPWWEDRVLHAKPYPARGRRV
;
A
#
# COMPACT_ATOMS: atom_id res chain seq x y z
N MET A 1 -28.51 -38.52 37.02
CA MET A 1 -28.77 -39.56 38.05
C MET A 1 -27.55 -40.46 38.09
N PRO A 2 -26.76 -40.50 39.19
CA PRO A 2 -25.55 -41.30 39.25
C PRO A 2 -25.89 -42.80 39.31
N ILE A 3 -25.15 -43.63 38.57
CA ILE A 3 -25.23 -45.09 38.64
C ILE A 3 -23.99 -45.58 39.40
N VAL A 4 -24.24 -46.27 40.50
CA VAL A 4 -23.21 -46.84 41.37
C VAL A 4 -23.43 -48.33 41.48
N ALA A 5 -22.36 -49.10 41.39
CA ALA A 5 -22.40 -50.55 41.47
C ALA A 5 -21.36 -51.07 42.47
N THR A 6 -21.68 -52.18 43.12
CA THR A 6 -20.78 -52.97 43.93
C THR A 6 -21.13 -54.45 43.77
N THR A 7 -20.32 -55.33 44.32
CA THR A 7 -20.52 -56.79 44.30
C THR A 7 -20.71 -57.29 45.74
N LEU A 8 -21.43 -58.39 45.92
CA LEU A 8 -21.71 -58.95 47.25
C LEU A 8 -20.42 -59.39 47.95
N GLU A 9 -19.45 -59.91 47.21
CA GLU A 9 -18.16 -60.37 47.72
C GLU A 9 -17.38 -59.23 48.40
N LEU A 10 -17.27 -58.09 47.71
CA LEU A 10 -16.61 -56.89 48.23
C LEU A 10 -17.34 -56.28 49.44
N LEU A 11 -18.68 -56.35 49.46
CA LEU A 11 -19.46 -55.91 50.63
C LEU A 11 -19.23 -56.81 51.84
N ALA A 12 -19.09 -58.12 51.64
CA ALA A 12 -18.79 -59.07 52.71
C ALA A 12 -17.38 -58.87 53.26
N GLU A 13 -16.40 -58.55 52.39
CA GLU A 13 -15.00 -58.41 52.78
C GLU A 13 -14.68 -57.07 53.46
N HIS A 14 -15.22 -55.96 52.96
CA HIS A 14 -14.85 -54.61 53.40
C HIS A 14 -15.99 -53.81 54.04
N GLY A 15 -17.21 -54.36 54.06
CA GLY A 15 -18.39 -53.69 54.59
C GLY A 15 -18.91 -52.55 53.69
N PRO A 16 -20.10 -52.00 53.99
CA PRO A 16 -20.77 -51.01 53.15
C PRO A 16 -20.09 -49.63 53.15
N LEU A 17 -19.28 -49.32 54.19
CA LEU A 17 -18.54 -48.07 54.31
C LEU A 17 -17.15 -48.13 53.66
N GLY A 18 -16.70 -49.33 53.25
CA GLY A 18 -15.42 -49.50 52.56
C GLY A 18 -15.40 -48.89 51.16
N PRO A 19 -14.21 -48.69 50.56
CA PRO A 19 -14.06 -48.19 49.20
C PRO A 19 -14.34 -49.31 48.19
N VAL A 20 -15.59 -49.78 48.14
CA VAL A 20 -16.03 -50.90 47.29
C VAL A 20 -16.95 -50.46 46.16
N TRP A 21 -17.40 -49.20 46.19
CA TRP A 21 -18.37 -48.67 45.26
C TRP A 21 -17.69 -48.17 43.99
N TRP A 22 -18.20 -48.58 42.84
CA TRP A 22 -17.77 -48.09 41.54
C TRP A 22 -18.84 -47.20 40.94
N ARG A 23 -18.49 -45.96 40.62
CA ARG A 23 -19.36 -45.03 39.88
C ARG A 23 -19.01 -45.07 38.40
N PHE A 24 -20.01 -45.33 37.57
CA PHE A 24 -19.87 -45.25 36.13
C PHE A 24 -19.40 -43.83 35.72
N GLY A 25 -18.35 -43.77 34.89
CA GLY A 25 -17.71 -42.51 34.49
C GLY A 25 -16.63 -41.97 35.44
N ARG A 26 -16.33 -42.66 36.54
CA ARG A 26 -15.21 -42.34 37.45
C ARG A 26 -14.29 -43.56 37.60
N SER A 27 -12.98 -43.35 37.54
CA SER A 27 -11.99 -44.40 37.73
C SER A 27 -11.84 -44.76 39.22
N GLY A 28 -11.56 -46.03 39.51
CA GLY A 28 -11.27 -46.52 40.86
C GLY A 28 -12.51 -46.91 41.67
N ARG A 29 -12.26 -47.47 42.86
CA ARG A 29 -13.29 -47.77 43.87
C ARG A 29 -13.31 -46.66 44.92
N HIS A 30 -14.49 -46.29 45.36
CA HIS A 30 -14.76 -45.16 46.23
C HIS A 30 -15.63 -45.62 47.40
N SER A 31 -15.65 -44.85 48.49
CA SER A 31 -16.71 -45.00 49.49
C SER A 31 -18.07 -44.64 48.88
N LEU A 32 -19.17 -45.06 49.51
CA LEU A 32 -20.52 -44.75 49.01
C LEU A 32 -20.74 -43.24 48.91
N ILE A 33 -20.26 -42.49 49.90
CA ILE A 33 -20.40 -41.03 49.97
C ILE A 33 -19.65 -40.39 48.80
N GLU A 34 -18.37 -40.70 48.62
CA GLU A 34 -17.56 -40.18 47.52
C GLU A 34 -18.09 -40.58 46.14
N ALA A 35 -18.66 -41.78 46.00
CA ALA A 35 -19.27 -42.23 44.75
C ALA A 35 -20.54 -41.43 44.42
N LEU A 36 -21.33 -41.07 45.42
CA LEU A 36 -22.54 -40.26 45.27
C LEU A 36 -22.26 -38.77 45.11
N GLU A 37 -21.15 -38.26 45.64
CA GLU A 37 -20.73 -36.88 45.47
C GLU A 37 -20.59 -36.52 43.98
N ASN A 38 -21.33 -35.52 43.52
CA ASN A 38 -21.18 -35.00 42.17
C ASN A 38 -20.22 -33.80 42.18
N PRO A 39 -18.92 -33.97 41.87
CA PRO A 39 -18.00 -32.84 41.75
C PRO A 39 -18.39 -31.93 40.58
N ASP A 40 -19.19 -32.44 39.63
CA ASP A 40 -19.72 -31.70 38.49
C ASP A 40 -21.06 -31.02 38.86
N ASN A 41 -21.02 -30.26 39.95
CA ASN A 41 -22.15 -29.50 40.45
C ASN A 41 -22.30 -28.18 39.68
N ARG A 42 -23.36 -27.42 40.00
CA ARG A 42 -23.63 -26.13 39.36
C ARG A 42 -22.43 -25.16 39.45
N ALA A 43 -21.73 -25.14 40.59
CA ALA A 43 -20.56 -24.28 40.76
C ALA A 43 -19.39 -24.68 39.84
N ALA A 44 -19.14 -25.98 39.66
CA ALA A 44 -18.12 -26.47 38.71
C ALA A 44 -18.48 -26.15 37.26
N TYR A 45 -19.77 -26.21 36.90
CA TYR A 45 -20.25 -25.77 35.58
C TYR A 45 -20.07 -24.26 35.38
N ASP A 46 -20.47 -23.45 36.37
CA ASP A 46 -20.38 -21.99 36.31
C ASP A 46 -18.91 -21.54 36.18
N GLN A 47 -17.97 -22.20 36.88
CA GLN A 47 -16.53 -21.94 36.73
C GLN A 47 -16.03 -22.21 35.30
N ARG A 48 -16.47 -23.30 34.67
CA ARG A 48 -16.10 -23.60 33.28
C ARG A 48 -16.77 -22.67 32.27
N GLN A 49 -17.92 -22.10 32.60
CA GLN A 49 -18.54 -21.06 31.78
C GLN A 49 -17.75 -19.76 31.91
N ALA A 50 -17.46 -19.31 33.13
CA ALA A 50 -16.67 -18.11 33.39
C ALA A 50 -15.27 -18.18 32.73
N ALA A 51 -14.61 -19.34 32.78
CA ALA A 51 -13.32 -19.52 32.11
C ALA A 51 -13.42 -19.39 30.58
N ARG A 52 -14.49 -19.91 29.96
CA ARG A 52 -14.72 -19.77 28.51
C ARG A 52 -15.06 -18.34 28.12
N GLU A 53 -15.86 -17.65 28.93
CA GLU A 53 -16.18 -16.24 28.72
C GLU A 53 -14.93 -15.36 28.85
N ASP A 54 -14.07 -15.62 29.84
CA ASP A 54 -12.78 -14.93 30.02
C ASP A 54 -11.81 -15.19 28.84
N GLU A 55 -11.70 -16.44 28.38
CA GLU A 55 -10.92 -16.78 27.18
C GLU A 55 -11.45 -16.09 25.93
N GLN A 56 -12.78 -16.06 25.73
CA GLN A 56 -13.40 -15.36 24.60
C GLN A 56 -13.17 -13.85 24.70
N HIS A 57 -13.29 -13.27 25.88
CA HIS A 57 -13.06 -11.85 26.10
C HIS A 57 -11.61 -11.45 25.81
N LYS A 58 -10.64 -12.27 26.25
CA LYS A 58 -9.22 -12.07 25.93
C LYS A 58 -8.94 -12.18 24.44
N ALA A 59 -9.45 -13.21 23.77
CA ALA A 59 -9.27 -13.39 22.34
C ALA A 59 -9.88 -12.22 21.53
N HIS A 60 -11.05 -11.74 21.95
CA HIS A 60 -11.68 -10.56 21.38
C HIS A 60 -10.83 -9.30 21.58
N GLN A 61 -10.31 -9.09 22.78
CA GLN A 61 -9.44 -7.95 23.09
C GLN A 61 -8.14 -7.98 22.27
N GLU A 62 -7.50 -9.14 22.15
CA GLU A 62 -6.30 -9.31 21.31
C GLU A 62 -6.58 -9.01 19.84
N LEU A 63 -7.74 -9.42 19.33
CA LEU A 63 -8.17 -9.09 17.97
C LEU A 63 -8.37 -7.57 17.81
N MET A 64 -9.08 -6.93 18.74
CA MET A 64 -9.28 -5.47 18.75
C MET A 64 -7.96 -4.70 18.75
N ASP A 65 -7.03 -5.11 19.61
CA ASP A 65 -5.70 -4.51 19.71
C ASP A 65 -4.90 -4.67 18.41
N SER A 66 -5.09 -5.78 17.68
CA SER A 66 -4.46 -5.98 16.37
C SER A 66 -4.96 -5.01 15.29
N LEU A 67 -6.14 -4.42 15.48
CA LEU A 67 -6.77 -3.48 14.55
C LEU A 67 -6.44 -2.01 14.87
N VAL A 68 -5.62 -1.72 15.89
CA VAL A 68 -5.18 -0.36 16.25
C VAL A 68 -4.57 0.38 15.07
N CYS A 69 -4.93 1.66 14.91
CA CYS A 69 -4.45 2.51 13.81
C CYS A 69 -3.00 2.87 14.07
N ILE A 70 -2.12 2.63 13.09
CA ILE A 70 -0.69 2.97 13.21
C ILE A 70 -0.44 4.49 13.36
N ASP A 71 -1.34 5.35 12.90
CA ASP A 71 -1.13 6.81 12.94
C ASP A 71 -1.76 7.49 14.16
N CYS A 72 -3.01 7.14 14.48
CA CYS A 72 -3.78 7.83 15.52
C CYS A 72 -4.06 6.96 16.75
N GLY A 73 -3.71 5.67 16.72
CA GLY A 73 -3.92 4.75 17.84
C GLY A 73 -5.39 4.40 18.12
N ASN A 74 -6.34 4.83 17.28
CA ASN A 74 -7.76 4.51 17.45
C ASN A 74 -7.98 2.98 17.34
N VAL A 75 -8.81 2.43 18.24
CA VAL A 75 -9.31 1.04 18.18
C VAL A 75 -10.73 1.08 17.62
N PRO A 76 -11.10 0.21 16.65
CA PRO A 76 -12.47 0.16 16.15
C PRO A 76 -13.46 -0.32 17.24
N GLU A 77 -14.72 0.09 17.12
CA GLU A 77 -15.78 -0.31 18.07
C GLU A 77 -16.28 -1.73 17.84
N GLU A 78 -16.09 -2.27 16.63
CA GLU A 78 -16.54 -3.60 16.23
C GLU A 78 -15.38 -4.44 15.66
N GLU A 79 -15.51 -5.77 15.72
CA GLU A 79 -14.66 -6.75 15.01
C GLU A 79 -14.84 -6.70 13.49
N SER A 80 -15.43 -5.64 12.97
CA SER A 80 -15.58 -5.47 11.54
C SER A 80 -14.28 -4.90 10.97
N THR A 81 -13.68 -5.68 10.08
CA THR A 81 -12.66 -5.18 9.13
C THR A 81 -13.29 -4.31 8.04
N TRP A 82 -14.57 -3.94 8.17
CA TRP A 82 -15.39 -3.29 7.16
C TRP A 82 -15.82 -1.91 7.68
N GLU A 83 -15.23 -0.85 7.14
CA GLU A 83 -15.77 0.50 7.31
C GLU A 83 -16.54 0.88 6.04
N TYR A 84 -17.75 1.42 6.21
CA TYR A 84 -18.53 1.99 5.12
C TYR A 84 -17.75 3.18 4.52
N GLY A 85 -17.49 3.15 3.21
CA GLY A 85 -17.08 4.34 2.46
C GLY A 85 -18.22 5.35 2.36
N ARG A 86 -18.23 6.21 1.32
CA ARG A 86 -19.42 7.03 1.01
C ARG A 86 -20.69 6.14 1.03
N PRO A 87 -21.85 6.64 1.46
CA PRO A 87 -23.06 5.83 1.61
C PRO A 87 -23.31 4.94 0.38
N GLY A 88 -23.19 3.62 0.54
CA GLY A 88 -23.42 2.64 -0.53
C GLY A 88 -22.19 2.05 -1.23
N GLN A 89 -20.95 2.41 -0.87
CA GLN A 89 -19.73 1.74 -1.36
C GLN A 89 -18.91 1.16 -0.18
N VAL A 90 -18.76 -0.16 -0.16
CA VAL A 90 -17.87 -0.88 0.78
C VAL A 90 -16.59 -1.19 0.02
N GLU A 91 -15.52 -0.44 0.25
CA GLU A 91 -14.31 -0.55 -0.58
C GLU A 91 -13.01 -0.70 0.23
N TRP A 92 -13.03 -0.45 1.54
CA TRP A 92 -11.81 -0.36 2.32
C TRP A 92 -11.79 -1.30 3.53
N THR A 93 -10.70 -2.08 3.66
CA THR A 93 -10.50 -3.04 4.75
C THR A 93 -9.33 -2.63 5.65
N ARG A 94 -9.60 -2.53 6.95
CA ARG A 94 -8.56 -2.33 7.96
C ARG A 94 -7.85 -3.66 8.20
N ARG A 95 -6.70 -3.85 7.55
CA ARG A 95 -5.82 -4.99 7.85
C ARG A 95 -5.24 -4.84 9.26
N PRO A 96 -4.86 -5.94 9.96
CA PRO A 96 -4.09 -5.84 11.19
C PRO A 96 -2.84 -4.98 10.99
N GLY A 97 -2.63 -4.00 11.89
CA GLY A 97 -1.59 -2.97 11.75
C GLY A 97 -1.83 -1.92 10.66
N GLY A 98 -3.04 -1.86 10.10
CA GLY A 98 -3.47 -0.88 9.10
C GLY A 98 -3.82 0.50 9.70
N ARG A 99 -4.03 1.49 8.82
CA ARG A 99 -4.50 2.85 9.18
C ARG A 99 -6.02 2.84 9.33
N CYS A 100 -6.66 3.76 10.05
CA CYS A 100 -8.12 3.93 9.94
C CYS A 100 -8.48 4.67 8.64
N TRP A 101 -9.75 4.64 8.21
CA TRP A 101 -10.17 5.31 6.98
C TRP A 101 -9.82 6.81 6.93
N PRO A 102 -10.06 7.63 7.98
CA PRO A 102 -9.65 9.03 7.98
C PRO A 102 -8.14 9.22 7.77
N CYS A 103 -7.30 8.47 8.50
CA CYS A 103 -5.85 8.57 8.34
C CYS A 103 -5.36 8.06 6.98
N HIS A 104 -6.04 7.08 6.40
CA HIS A 104 -5.78 6.63 5.04
C HIS A 104 -6.12 7.73 4.02
N GLN A 105 -7.32 8.33 4.12
CA GLN A 105 -7.73 9.43 3.25
C GLN A 105 -6.77 10.62 3.35
N ASP A 106 -6.45 11.08 4.56
CA ASP A 106 -5.52 12.19 4.78
C ASP A 106 -4.14 11.93 4.15
N ARG A 107 -3.69 10.67 4.16
CA ARG A 107 -2.43 10.26 3.53
C ARG A 107 -2.53 10.29 2.01
N GLU A 108 -3.60 9.73 1.44
CA GLU A 108 -3.81 9.75 -0.02
C GLU A 108 -3.93 11.19 -0.52
N GLU A 109 -4.71 12.04 0.14
CA GLU A 109 -4.83 13.47 -0.19
C GLU A 109 -3.48 14.20 -0.11
N ARG A 110 -2.64 13.85 0.87
CA ARG A 110 -1.29 14.40 0.98
C ARG A 110 -0.40 13.95 -0.17
N LEU A 111 -0.43 12.67 -0.52
CA LEU A 111 0.34 12.13 -1.65
C LEU A 111 -0.12 12.74 -2.97
N GLU A 112 -1.42 12.94 -3.16
CA GLU A 112 -1.98 13.63 -4.32
C GLU A 112 -1.49 15.08 -4.39
N ARG A 113 -1.55 15.82 -3.28
CA ARG A 113 -1.03 17.20 -3.21
C ARG A 113 0.47 17.26 -3.48
N GLU A 114 1.26 16.36 -2.89
CA GLU A 114 2.69 16.25 -3.15
C GLU A 114 2.99 15.94 -4.62
N ALA A 115 2.17 15.10 -5.26
CA ALA A 115 2.30 14.78 -6.68
C ALA A 115 1.92 15.98 -7.58
N GLU A 116 0.89 16.76 -7.20
CA GLU A 116 0.53 18.00 -7.88
C GLU A 116 1.63 19.05 -7.75
N ASP A 117 2.18 19.23 -6.53
CA ASP A 117 3.29 20.14 -6.27
C ASP A 117 4.55 19.73 -7.06
N GLN A 118 4.85 18.43 -7.13
CA GLN A 118 5.96 17.91 -7.94
C GLN A 118 5.74 18.18 -9.43
N LEU A 119 4.52 17.98 -9.93
CA LEU A 119 4.18 18.27 -11.33
C LEU A 119 4.34 19.75 -11.63
N GLU A 120 3.88 20.64 -10.76
CA GLU A 120 4.01 22.09 -10.95
C GLU A 120 5.46 22.57 -10.85
N ALA A 121 6.25 22.00 -9.93
CA ALA A 121 7.68 22.24 -9.86
C ALA A 121 8.42 21.74 -11.11
N ALA A 122 8.03 20.58 -11.64
CA ALA A 122 8.56 20.06 -12.90
C ALA A 122 8.20 20.97 -14.08
N ARG A 123 6.94 21.44 -14.17
CA ARG A 123 6.51 22.41 -15.19
C ARG A 123 7.34 23.68 -15.15
N THR A 124 7.50 24.26 -13.96
CA THR A 124 8.26 25.49 -13.77
C THR A 124 9.72 25.30 -14.18
N ALA A 125 10.35 24.21 -13.75
CA ALA A 125 11.72 23.88 -14.13
C ALA A 125 11.87 23.63 -15.64
N ASN A 126 10.91 22.93 -16.24
CA ASN A 126 10.91 22.61 -17.66
C ASN A 126 10.62 23.84 -18.54
N ALA A 127 9.83 24.80 -18.05
CA ALA A 127 9.60 26.07 -18.73
C ALA A 127 10.86 26.96 -18.75
N ALA A 128 11.78 26.80 -17.79
CA ALA A 128 13.06 27.49 -17.76
C ALA A 128 14.11 26.88 -18.73
N LEU A 129 13.85 25.69 -19.28
CA LEU A 129 14.70 25.07 -20.28
C LEU A 129 14.41 25.64 -21.68
N ARG A 130 15.29 25.31 -22.63
CA ARG A 130 15.12 25.64 -24.05
C ARG A 130 13.75 25.13 -24.55
N PRO A 131 13.03 25.90 -25.39
CA PRO A 131 11.73 25.48 -25.91
C PRO A 131 11.89 24.28 -26.83
N CYS A 132 10.91 23.38 -26.84
CA CYS A 132 10.84 22.23 -27.73
C CYS A 132 11.22 22.62 -29.17
N TRP A 133 12.16 21.89 -29.76
CA TRP A 133 12.64 22.15 -31.11
C TRP A 133 11.50 22.17 -32.13
N THR A 134 10.58 21.21 -32.02
CA THR A 134 9.55 20.93 -33.04
C THR A 134 8.34 21.88 -32.92
N CYS A 135 7.77 22.05 -31.72
CA CYS A 135 6.58 22.88 -31.53
C CYS A 135 6.86 24.29 -30.98
N ARG A 136 8.11 24.59 -30.59
CA ARG A 136 8.52 25.83 -29.92
C ARG A 136 7.84 26.10 -28.56
N GLY A 137 7.09 25.13 -28.04
CA GLY A 137 6.48 25.18 -26.71
C GLY A 137 7.42 24.72 -25.59
N SER A 138 6.91 24.59 -24.36
CA SER A 138 7.67 24.09 -23.22
C SER A 138 8.17 22.66 -23.43
N ILE A 139 9.38 22.36 -22.95
CA ILE A 139 9.96 21.00 -23.07
C ILE A 139 9.19 19.97 -22.23
N GLY A 140 8.47 20.42 -21.19
CA GLY A 140 7.62 19.58 -20.34
C GLY A 140 6.35 19.08 -21.04
N GLY A 141 6.01 19.63 -22.21
CA GLY A 141 4.73 19.41 -22.87
C GLY A 141 3.66 20.41 -22.42
N LYS A 142 2.45 20.27 -22.99
CA LYS A 142 1.32 21.16 -22.68
C LYS A 142 0.65 20.70 -21.38
N ALA A 143 0.36 21.66 -20.50
CA ALA A 143 -0.30 21.42 -19.23
C ALA A 143 -1.61 20.64 -19.40
N GLY A 144 -1.79 19.61 -18.57
CA GLY A 144 -3.00 18.77 -18.54
C GLY A 144 -3.07 17.71 -19.64
N LEU A 145 -2.04 17.57 -20.48
CA LEU A 145 -1.93 16.42 -21.38
C LEU A 145 -1.38 15.20 -20.63
N LYS A 146 -1.87 14.01 -21.00
CA LYS A 146 -1.41 12.73 -20.43
C LYS A 146 0.10 12.50 -20.61
N LEU A 147 0.70 13.05 -21.66
CA LEU A 147 2.13 12.96 -21.96
C LEU A 147 2.99 14.00 -21.22
N GLU A 148 2.41 14.76 -20.29
CA GLU A 148 3.16 15.73 -19.51
C GLU A 148 4.23 15.08 -18.63
N LEU A 149 5.39 15.73 -18.56
CA LEU A 149 6.51 15.22 -17.77
C LEU A 149 6.33 15.56 -16.29
N ARG A 150 6.21 14.53 -15.44
CA ARG A 150 6.10 14.66 -13.97
C ARG A 150 7.44 14.98 -13.28
N GLU A 151 8.53 14.96 -14.02
CA GLU A 151 9.89 15.21 -13.52
C GLU A 151 10.59 16.30 -14.34
N LYS A 152 11.76 16.73 -13.88
CA LYS A 152 12.59 17.69 -14.62
C LYS A 152 13.18 17.02 -15.86
N ALA A 153 12.94 17.61 -17.01
CA ALA A 153 13.60 17.25 -18.25
C ALA A 153 15.10 17.51 -18.12
N ARG A 154 15.90 16.67 -18.76
CA ARG A 154 17.32 16.93 -18.87
C ARG A 154 17.58 18.09 -19.84
N PRO A 155 18.65 18.88 -19.64
CA PRO A 155 18.95 20.01 -20.51
C PRO A 155 19.18 19.65 -21.99
N ASP A 156 19.58 18.41 -22.27
CA ASP A 156 19.85 17.86 -23.61
C ASP A 156 18.59 17.37 -24.34
N ARG A 157 17.42 17.36 -23.68
CA ARG A 157 16.17 16.94 -24.34
C ARG A 157 15.75 17.97 -25.39
N LEU A 158 15.67 17.52 -26.65
CA LEU A 158 15.33 18.38 -27.80
C LEU A 158 13.82 18.59 -28.02
N GLU A 159 13.00 17.60 -27.66
CA GLU A 159 11.56 17.62 -27.91
C GLU A 159 10.73 17.42 -26.65
N CYS A 160 9.55 18.03 -26.62
CA CYS A 160 8.55 17.68 -25.62
C CYS A 160 7.99 16.28 -25.88
N PRO A 161 7.42 15.62 -24.85
CA PRO A 161 6.91 14.25 -24.97
C PRO A 161 5.92 14.06 -26.13
N GLN A 162 5.02 15.01 -26.38
CA GLN A 162 4.07 14.94 -27.49
C GLN A 162 4.79 14.92 -28.84
N CYS A 163 5.72 15.83 -29.10
CA CYS A 163 6.44 15.87 -30.38
C CYS A 163 7.31 14.63 -30.58
N ALA A 164 7.89 14.09 -29.51
CA ALA A 164 8.65 12.85 -29.57
C ALA A 164 7.75 11.66 -29.95
N SER A 165 6.58 11.53 -29.32
CA SER A 165 5.59 10.50 -29.65
C SER A 165 5.04 10.65 -31.07
N ASP A 166 4.67 11.87 -31.49
CA ASP A 166 4.19 12.14 -32.85
C ASP A 166 5.25 11.78 -33.91
N ARG A 167 6.53 11.97 -33.59
CA ARG A 167 7.66 11.64 -34.48
C ARG A 167 7.85 10.13 -34.61
N GLU A 168 7.70 9.40 -33.51
CA GLU A 168 7.75 7.95 -33.47
C GLU A 168 6.58 7.34 -34.24
N GLU A 169 5.35 7.83 -34.02
CA GLU A 169 4.14 7.38 -34.73
C GLU A 169 4.24 7.62 -36.25
N LYS A 170 4.88 8.71 -36.66
CA LYS A 170 5.10 9.05 -38.08
C LYS A 170 6.36 8.41 -38.68
N GLU A 171 7.08 7.58 -37.92
CA GLU A 171 8.30 6.90 -38.35
C GLU A 171 9.37 7.84 -38.95
N LEU A 172 9.45 9.08 -38.48
CA LEU A 172 10.35 10.10 -39.06
C LEU A 172 11.84 9.89 -38.71
N GLY A 173 12.17 8.83 -37.97
CA GLY A 173 13.51 8.51 -37.52
C GLY A 173 14.04 9.42 -36.40
N PRO A 174 15.34 9.30 -36.06
CA PRO A 174 15.98 10.15 -35.05
C PRO A 174 15.94 11.63 -35.43
N LEU A 175 15.69 12.50 -34.46
CA LEU A 175 15.74 13.94 -34.69
C LEU A 175 17.18 14.37 -34.99
N VAL A 176 17.38 15.03 -36.14
CA VAL A 176 18.67 15.60 -36.53
C VAL A 176 18.52 17.11 -36.65
N LEU A 177 19.29 17.85 -35.85
CA LEU A 177 19.31 19.30 -35.90
C LEU A 177 20.02 19.80 -37.17
N PRO A 178 19.51 20.84 -37.86
CA PRO A 178 20.14 21.36 -39.06
C PRO A 178 21.46 22.07 -38.72
N ALA A 179 22.49 21.79 -39.52
CA ALA A 179 23.80 22.42 -39.35
C ALA A 179 23.69 23.96 -39.50
N PRO A 180 24.37 24.73 -38.64
CA PRO A 180 24.46 26.18 -38.80
C PRO A 180 25.03 26.57 -40.16
N THR A 181 24.38 27.49 -40.85
CA THR A 181 24.86 28.05 -42.11
C THR A 181 26.10 28.91 -41.89
N ARG A 182 26.90 29.13 -42.95
CA ARG A 182 28.07 30.01 -42.89
C ARG A 182 27.71 31.43 -42.45
N ARG A 183 26.54 31.94 -42.85
CA ARG A 183 26.06 33.28 -42.47
C ARG A 183 25.77 33.36 -40.98
N GLU A 184 25.07 32.37 -40.43
CA GLU A 184 24.80 32.29 -38.99
C GLU A 184 26.11 32.16 -38.19
N GLN A 185 27.06 31.33 -38.65
CA GLN A 185 28.36 31.17 -37.98
C GLN A 185 29.16 32.48 -37.96
N VAL A 186 29.17 33.24 -39.06
CA VAL A 186 29.83 34.56 -39.09
C VAL A 186 29.12 35.57 -38.19
N ALA A 187 27.78 35.58 -38.16
CA ALA A 187 27.02 36.44 -37.27
C ALA A 187 27.30 36.13 -35.79
N ALA A 188 27.41 34.85 -35.43
CA ALA A 188 27.73 34.40 -34.08
C ALA A 188 29.12 34.84 -33.57
N LEU A 189 30.05 35.17 -34.46
CA LEU A 189 31.35 35.75 -34.09
C LEU A 189 31.25 37.22 -33.67
N VAL A 190 30.19 37.91 -34.11
CA VAL A 190 29.98 39.34 -33.87
C VAL A 190 29.02 39.56 -32.68
N SER A 191 27.99 38.72 -32.57
CA SER A 191 26.94 38.83 -31.54
C SER A 191 26.50 37.46 -31.06
N ALA A 192 26.04 37.37 -29.80
CA ALA A 192 25.45 36.14 -29.27
C ALA A 192 24.20 35.75 -30.11
N PRO A 193 24.09 34.49 -30.57
CA PRO A 193 22.92 34.04 -31.32
C PRO A 193 21.64 34.04 -30.48
N ASP A 194 20.54 34.53 -31.06
CA ASP A 194 19.20 34.46 -30.45
C ASP A 194 18.59 33.06 -30.51
N ASP A 195 19.23 32.12 -31.23
CA ASP A 195 18.78 30.73 -31.34
C ASP A 195 19.09 29.99 -30.03
N PRO A 196 18.06 29.59 -29.25
CA PRO A 196 18.28 28.85 -28.03
C PRO A 196 19.03 27.55 -28.28
N TRP A 197 18.95 26.94 -29.46
CA TRP A 197 19.58 25.65 -29.78
C TRP A 197 20.95 25.76 -30.45
N TRP A 198 21.56 26.94 -30.47
CA TRP A 198 22.80 27.20 -31.21
C TRP A 198 23.92 26.19 -30.91
N GLU A 199 24.25 26.00 -29.63
CA GLU A 199 25.34 25.12 -29.22
C GLU A 199 25.10 23.66 -29.62
N ASP A 200 23.87 23.18 -29.46
CA ASP A 200 23.51 21.81 -29.82
C ASP A 200 23.54 21.61 -31.34
N ARG A 201 23.09 22.60 -32.12
CA ARG A 201 23.23 22.60 -33.60
C ARG A 201 24.70 22.57 -34.02
N VAL A 202 25.56 23.36 -33.38
CA VAL A 202 27.01 23.36 -33.68
C VAL A 202 27.63 22.01 -33.34
N LEU A 203 27.28 21.41 -32.20
CA LEU A 203 27.77 20.09 -31.80
C LEU A 203 27.29 18.99 -32.74
N HIS A 204 25.99 18.97 -33.09
CA HIS A 204 25.41 18.02 -34.05
C HIS A 204 25.99 18.15 -35.45
N ALA A 205 26.42 19.34 -35.85
CA ALA A 205 27.02 19.57 -37.16
C ALA A 205 28.47 19.07 -37.29
N LYS A 206 29.22 18.91 -36.18
CA LYS A 206 30.60 18.41 -36.21
C LYS A 206 30.76 17.06 -36.93
N PRO A 207 29.90 16.04 -36.70
CA PRO A 207 29.96 14.79 -37.47
C PRO A 207 29.45 14.90 -38.92
N TYR A 208 28.70 15.96 -39.27
CA TYR A 208 28.09 16.14 -40.60
C TYR A 208 28.36 17.54 -41.17
N PRO A 209 29.61 17.88 -41.53
CA PRO A 209 29.93 19.19 -42.07
C PRO A 209 29.16 19.44 -43.37
N ALA A 210 28.51 20.60 -43.47
CA ALA A 210 27.83 21.02 -44.70
C ALA A 210 28.83 20.95 -45.87
N ARG A 211 28.57 20.09 -46.86
CA ARG A 211 29.41 20.01 -48.05
C ARG A 211 29.38 21.36 -48.74
N GLY A 212 30.50 22.08 -48.69
CA GLY A 212 30.64 23.33 -49.40
C GLY A 212 30.38 23.10 -50.88
N ARG A 213 29.46 23.88 -51.48
CA ARG A 213 29.41 24.04 -52.93
C ARG A 213 30.80 24.49 -53.38
N ARG A 214 31.53 23.61 -54.07
CA ARG A 214 32.68 24.03 -54.88
C ARG A 214 32.08 24.94 -55.97
N VAL A 215 32.52 26.20 -55.96
CA VAL A 215 32.31 27.14 -57.06
C VAL A 215 33.23 26.73 -58.20
#